data_AF-A0A2H6NJ57-F1
#
_entry.id   AF-A0A2H6NJ57-F1
#
_cell.length_a   1.000
_cell.length_b   1.000
_cell.length_c   1.000
_cell.angle_alpha   90.00
_cell.angle_beta   90.00
_cell.angle_gamma   90.00
#
_symmetry.space_group_name_H-M   'P 1'
#
loop_
_entity.id
_entity.type
_entity.pdbx_description
1 polymer ?
#
loop_
_entity_poly.entity_id
_entity_poly.type
_entity_poly.pdbx_seq_one_letter_code
_entity_poly.pdbx_strand_id
1 'polypeptide(L)'
;DLSAPFSAERIVFSNVTNTSFQISWTTHFPANTTFHFLLFEEKQLINKTKTQSSHLNISDLKAGTLYTVKIKPDLYGNESKTMQHKVKTAAQKFNGMVRIMNVNYSSEFSNSRSEKHQNFSKMFLN
;
A
#
# COMPACT_ATOMS: atom_id res chain seq x y z
N ASP A 1 23.81 32.71 -16.86
CA ASP A 1 24.00 31.33 -17.35
C ASP A 1 22.98 30.44 -16.64
N LEU A 2 22.30 29.58 -17.39
CA LEU A 2 20.95 29.11 -17.10
C LEU A 2 20.89 27.90 -16.15
N SER A 3 19.94 28.00 -15.22
CA SER A 3 19.18 26.93 -14.55
C SER A 3 19.75 26.31 -13.25
N ALA A 4 19.09 26.67 -12.15
CA ALA A 4 18.81 25.79 -11.01
C ALA A 4 17.30 25.90 -10.70
N PRO A 5 16.64 24.86 -10.12
CA PRO A 5 17.23 23.72 -9.44
C PRO A 5 16.86 22.35 -10.07
N PHE A 6 17.79 21.39 -10.02
CA PHE A 6 17.62 20.00 -10.46
C PHE A 6 16.53 19.26 -9.65
N SER A 7 15.26 19.44 -10.02
CA SER A 7 14.12 19.06 -9.20
C SER A 7 13.09 18.25 -9.98
N ALA A 8 13.22 16.92 -9.97
CA ALA A 8 12.13 15.93 -9.94
C ALA A 8 12.70 14.51 -10.01
N GLU A 9 13.37 14.05 -8.93
CA GLU A 9 13.55 12.61 -8.75
C GLU A 9 12.16 11.96 -8.64
N ARG A 10 11.76 11.21 -9.66
CA ARG A 10 10.42 10.63 -9.75
C ARG A 10 10.45 9.17 -9.31
N ILE A 11 9.64 8.84 -8.31
CA ILE A 11 9.30 7.46 -7.94
C ILE A 11 7.91 7.15 -8.50
N VAL A 12 7.76 5.98 -9.10
CA VAL A 12 6.48 5.49 -9.64
C VAL A 12 6.18 4.13 -9.03
N PHE A 13 4.97 3.99 -8.52
CA PHE A 13 4.42 2.70 -8.09
C PHE A 13 3.45 2.19 -9.16
N SER A 14 3.55 0.90 -9.47
CA SER A 14 2.66 0.20 -10.40
C SER A 14 2.26 -1.15 -9.82
N ASN A 15 1.22 -1.76 -10.40
CA ASN A 15 0.77 -3.11 -10.03
C ASN A 15 0.63 -3.30 -8.51
N VAL A 16 0.03 -2.32 -7.83
CA VAL A 16 -0.20 -2.37 -6.38
C VAL A 16 -1.35 -3.32 -6.10
N THR A 17 -1.05 -4.44 -5.47
CA THR A 17 -2.01 -5.45 -5.03
C THR A 17 -2.24 -5.34 -3.52
N ASN A 18 -2.95 -6.31 -2.92
CA ASN A 18 -3.09 -6.39 -1.47
C ASN A 18 -1.81 -6.91 -0.77
N THR A 19 -0.89 -7.56 -1.47
CA THR A 19 0.33 -8.15 -0.86
C THR A 19 1.62 -7.76 -1.57
N SER A 20 1.55 -6.94 -2.62
CA SER A 20 2.71 -6.57 -3.42
C SER A 20 2.56 -5.22 -4.10
N PHE A 21 3.68 -4.66 -4.56
CA PHE A 21 3.72 -3.57 -5.52
C PHE A 21 5.01 -3.61 -6.32
N GLN A 22 5.01 -2.96 -7.47
CA GLN A 22 6.23 -2.67 -8.22
C GLN A 22 6.61 -1.21 -8.02
N ILE A 23 7.91 -0.95 -7.99
CA ILE A 23 8.46 0.38 -7.85
C ILE A 23 9.54 0.60 -8.90
N SER A 24 9.53 1.78 -9.51
CA SER A 24 10.58 2.26 -10.38
C SER A 24 10.92 3.70 -10.03
N TRP A 25 12.17 4.10 -10.26
CA TRP A 25 12.61 5.46 -10.01
C TRP A 25 13.55 5.96 -11.11
N THR A 26 13.54 7.27 -11.29
CA THR A 26 14.47 7.96 -12.18
C THR A 26 15.61 8.54 -11.35
N THR A 27 16.81 8.51 -11.91
CA THR A 27 18.01 8.97 -11.22
C THR A 27 18.98 9.57 -12.22
N HIS A 28 19.71 10.59 -11.78
CA HIS A 28 20.83 11.19 -12.48
C HIS A 28 22.17 10.58 -12.05
N PHE A 29 22.16 9.63 -11.11
CA PHE A 29 23.38 8.95 -10.69
C PHE A 29 23.91 8.04 -11.81
N PRO A 30 25.23 7.78 -11.85
CA PRO A 30 25.83 6.88 -12.82
C PRO A 30 25.13 5.51 -12.86
N ALA A 31 25.15 4.84 -14.02
CA ALA A 31 24.48 3.54 -14.21
C ALA A 31 24.90 2.46 -13.20
N ASN A 32 26.10 2.58 -12.63
CA ASN A 32 26.72 1.59 -11.74
C ASN A 32 26.43 1.89 -10.26
N THR A 33 25.61 2.91 -9.97
CA THR A 33 25.32 3.37 -8.61
C THR A 33 24.56 2.29 -7.88
N THR A 34 25.07 1.90 -6.72
CA THR A 34 24.33 1.01 -5.82
C THR A 34 23.34 1.84 -5.03
N PHE A 35 22.11 1.36 -4.91
CA PHE A 35 21.04 1.95 -4.12
C PHE A 35 20.69 1.03 -2.95
N HIS A 36 20.46 1.63 -1.78
CA HIS A 36 19.79 1.01 -0.66
C HIS A 36 18.30 1.33 -0.73
N PHE A 37 17.50 0.31 -0.99
CA PHE A 37 16.07 0.32 -0.83
C PHE A 37 15.72 -0.05 0.62
N LEU A 38 14.90 0.75 1.27
CA LEU A 38 14.43 0.55 2.64
C LEU A 38 12.91 0.66 2.67
N LEU A 39 12.25 -0.37 3.18
CA LEU A 39 10.79 -0.42 3.33
C LEU A 39 10.41 -0.42 4.80
N PHE A 40 9.53 0.51 5.16
CA PHE A 40 9.05 0.66 6.53
C PHE A 40 7.55 0.43 6.62
N GLU A 41 7.14 -0.38 7.59
CA GLU A 41 5.78 -0.40 8.12
C GLU A 41 5.78 0.55 9.32
N GLU A 42 5.05 1.67 9.22
CA GLU A 42 5.13 2.77 10.19
C GLU A 42 6.58 3.26 10.41
N LYS A 43 7.19 2.89 11.55
CA LYS A 43 8.58 3.21 11.92
C LYS A 43 9.52 2.00 11.88
N GLN A 44 8.99 0.78 11.69
CA GLN A 44 9.78 -0.44 11.69
C GLN A 44 10.30 -0.73 10.28
N LEU A 45 11.61 -0.98 10.16
CA LEU A 45 12.23 -1.43 8.92
C LEU A 45 11.91 -2.91 8.70
N ILE A 46 11.16 -3.22 7.66
CA ILE A 46 10.73 -4.59 7.34
C ILE A 46 11.49 -5.21 6.16
N ASN A 47 12.08 -4.38 5.29
CA ASN A 47 12.91 -4.86 4.19
C ASN A 47 14.04 -3.87 3.90
N LYS A 48 15.23 -4.41 3.64
CA LYS A 48 16.40 -3.68 3.15
C LYS A 48 17.02 -4.46 2.00
N THR A 49 17.18 -3.79 0.86
CA THR A 49 17.76 -4.40 -0.35
C THR A 49 18.81 -3.47 -0.92
N LYS A 50 19.96 -4.01 -1.33
CA LYS A 50 20.92 -3.27 -2.17
C LYS A 50 20.73 -3.68 -3.63
N THR A 51 20.72 -2.71 -4.54
CA THR A 51 20.54 -2.98 -5.97
C THR A 51 21.21 -1.91 -6.82
N GLN A 52 21.72 -2.27 -8.00
CA GLN A 52 22.12 -1.31 -9.04
C GLN A 52 20.99 -1.02 -10.03
N SER A 53 19.88 -1.76 -9.93
CA SER A 53 18.67 -1.53 -10.72
C SER A 53 17.92 -0.30 -10.22
N SER A 54 17.20 0.35 -11.13
CA SER A 54 16.25 1.44 -10.83
C SER A 54 14.79 0.96 -10.72
N HIS A 55 14.57 -0.35 -10.60
CA HIS A 55 13.26 -0.95 -10.38
C HIS A 55 13.33 -2.16 -9.45
N LEU A 56 12.24 -2.40 -8.69
CA LEU A 56 12.09 -3.55 -7.79
C LEU A 56 10.63 -4.03 -7.75
N ASN A 57 10.47 -5.33 -7.49
CA ASN A 57 9.20 -5.95 -7.16
C ASN A 57 9.20 -6.29 -5.67
N ILE A 58 8.20 -5.82 -4.94
CA ILE A 58 8.06 -6.02 -3.50
C ILE A 58 6.85 -6.92 -3.25
N SER A 59 7.04 -8.00 -2.50
CA SER A 59 6.02 -8.99 -2.14
C SER A 59 5.89 -9.15 -0.62
N ASP A 60 5.05 -10.08 -0.19
CA ASP A 60 4.90 -10.53 1.20
C ASP A 60 4.47 -9.41 2.16
N LEU A 61 3.66 -8.49 1.64
CA LEU A 61 3.10 -7.37 2.38
C LEU A 61 1.73 -7.70 2.96
N LYS A 62 1.34 -6.93 3.98
CA LYS A 62 0.00 -6.98 4.57
C LYS A 62 -0.97 -6.15 3.73
N ALA A 63 -2.22 -6.61 3.66
CA ALA A 63 -3.29 -5.95 2.95
C ALA A 63 -3.77 -4.68 3.66
N GLY A 64 -4.05 -3.63 2.88
CA GLY A 64 -4.56 -2.36 3.40
C GLY A 64 -3.54 -1.55 4.20
N THR A 65 -2.26 -1.93 4.18
CA THR A 65 -1.20 -1.35 5.02
C THR A 65 -0.46 -0.24 4.27
N LEU A 66 -0.17 0.85 4.98
CA LEU A 66 0.61 1.98 4.47
C LEU A 66 2.10 1.74 4.72
N TYR A 67 2.87 1.69 3.64
CA TYR A 67 4.32 1.54 3.70
C TYR A 67 5.02 2.85 3.33
N THR A 68 6.17 3.10 3.95
CA THR A 68 7.10 4.16 3.56
C THR A 68 8.31 3.55 2.90
N VAL A 69 8.59 3.95 1.66
CA VAL A 69 9.79 3.59 0.92
C VAL A 69 10.80 4.70 1.05
N LYS A 70 12.07 4.34 1.30
CA LYS A 70 13.22 5.22 1.16
C LYS A 70 14.24 4.58 0.22
N ILE A 71 14.73 5.35 -0.74
CA ILE A 71 15.80 4.95 -1.65
C ILE A 71 16.98 5.89 -1.42
N LYS A 72 18.15 5.31 -1.16
CA LYS A 72 19.39 6.05 -0.90
C LYS A 72 20.49 5.55 -1.82
N PRO A 73 21.15 6.41 -2.61
CA PRO A 73 22.34 5.98 -3.34
C PRO A 73 23.51 5.79 -2.36
N ASP A 74 24.28 4.73 -2.58
CA ASP A 74 25.51 4.37 -1.85
C ASP A 74 26.69 5.07 -2.54
N LEU A 75 26.95 6.32 -2.15
CA LEU A 75 28.01 7.16 -2.69
C LEU A 75 28.97 7.57 -1.56
N TYR A 76 30.26 7.65 -1.87
CA TYR A 76 31.26 8.24 -0.98
C TYR A 76 31.06 9.77 -0.94
N GLY A 77 30.30 10.25 0.05
CA GLY A 77 30.01 11.68 0.25
C GLY A 77 28.72 11.86 1.06
N ASN A 78 28.80 12.55 2.19
CA ASN A 78 27.85 12.44 3.30
C ASN A 78 26.44 13.01 3.11
N GLU A 79 26.03 13.45 1.91
CA GLU A 79 24.75 14.16 1.75
C GLU A 79 23.96 13.74 0.51
N SER A 80 23.91 12.44 0.23
CA SER A 80 23.04 11.99 -0.84
C SER A 80 21.56 12.15 -0.46
N LYS A 81 20.82 12.89 -1.29
CA LYS A 81 19.39 13.14 -1.11
C LYS A 81 18.66 11.80 -1.07
N THR A 82 17.94 11.56 0.03
CA THR A 82 17.11 10.36 0.17
C THR A 82 15.76 10.60 -0.51
N MET A 83 15.42 9.77 -1.48
CA MET A 83 14.07 9.78 -2.06
C MET A 83 13.12 9.03 -1.13
N GLN A 84 11.99 9.64 -0.75
CA GLN A 84 11.01 9.02 0.14
C GLN A 84 9.60 9.17 -0.42
N HIS A 85 8.85 8.06 -0.50
CA HIS A 85 7.44 8.06 -0.88
C HIS A 85 6.65 7.05 -0.04
N LYS A 86 5.33 7.20 -0.03
CA LYS A 86 4.42 6.25 0.62
C LYS A 86 3.57 5.53 -0.42
N VAL A 87 3.29 4.27 -0.15
CA VAL A 87 2.39 3.43 -0.95
C VAL A 87 1.51 2.63 -0.01
N LYS A 88 0.22 2.52 -0.33
CA LYS A 88 -0.74 1.73 0.45
C LYS A 88 -1.14 0.51 -0.38
N THR A 89 -0.98 -0.69 0.17
CA THR A 89 -1.48 -1.91 -0.47
C THR A 89 -3.00 -1.90 -0.50
N ALA A 90 -3.58 -2.59 -1.49
CA ALA A 90 -5.02 -2.72 -1.58
C ALA A 90 -5.57 -3.45 -0.34
N ALA A 91 -6.79 -3.08 0.08
CA ALA A 91 -7.47 -3.81 1.15
C ALA A 91 -7.85 -5.21 0.67
N GLN A 92 -7.81 -6.18 1.58
CA GLN A 92 -8.32 -7.52 1.31
C GLN A 92 -9.85 -7.50 1.41
N LYS A 93 -10.52 -7.90 0.32
CA LYS A 93 -11.97 -8.13 0.34
C LYS A 93 -12.22 -9.59 0.70
N PHE A 94 -12.97 -9.81 1.78
CA PHE A 94 -13.42 -11.14 2.16
C PHE A 94 -14.83 -11.37 1.64
N ASN A 95 -15.02 -12.45 0.90
CA ASN A 95 -16.35 -12.92 0.53
C ASN A 95 -16.79 -13.92 1.59
N GLY A 96 -17.77 -13.53 2.40
CA GLY A 96 -18.31 -14.35 3.48
C GLY A 96 -19.83 -14.41 3.42
N MET A 97 -20.38 -15.51 3.95
CA MET A 97 -21.81 -15.63 4.23
C MET A 97 -22.01 -15.45 5.73
N VAL A 98 -22.86 -14.52 6.12
CA VAL A 98 -23.27 -14.34 7.51
C VAL A 98 -24.60 -15.07 7.72
N ARG A 99 -24.72 -15.86 8.80
CA ARG A 99 -25.96 -16.55 9.17
C ARG A 99 -26.45 -16.05 10.52
N ILE A 100 -27.72 -15.69 10.59
CA ILE A 100 -28.40 -15.36 11.85
C ILE A 100 -28.90 -16.66 12.47
N MET A 101 -28.45 -16.98 13.69
CA MET A 101 -28.77 -18.26 14.36
C MET A 101 -29.94 -18.16 15.34
N ASN A 102 -30.18 -17.01 15.95
CA ASN A 102 -31.16 -16.84 17.02
C ASN A 102 -32.52 -16.30 16.54
N VAL A 103 -32.80 -16.40 15.24
CA VAL A 103 -34.07 -15.95 14.65
C VAL A 103 -34.56 -17.00 13.67
N ASN A 104 -35.76 -17.52 13.91
CA ASN A 104 -36.42 -18.41 12.96
C ASN A 104 -36.84 -17.62 11.71
N TYR A 105 -36.55 -18.18 10.54
CA TYR A 105 -36.95 -17.55 9.29
C TYR A 105 -38.48 -17.42 9.21
N SER A 106 -38.92 -16.27 8.73
CA SER A 106 -40.30 -15.95 8.36
C SER A 106 -40.26 -15.32 6.97
N SER A 107 -41.20 -15.68 6.10
CA SER A 107 -41.28 -15.12 4.74
C SER A 107 -41.38 -13.60 4.71
N GLU A 108 -41.92 -12.99 5.77
CA GLU A 108 -41.99 -11.53 5.95
C GLU A 108 -40.61 -10.84 5.95
N PHE A 109 -39.53 -11.52 6.34
CA PHE A 109 -38.17 -10.94 6.28
C PHE A 109 -37.70 -10.65 4.86
N SER A 110 -38.26 -11.30 3.85
CA SER A 110 -37.95 -11.02 2.44
C SER A 110 -38.64 -9.74 1.92
N ASN A 111 -39.65 -9.23 2.63
CA ASN A 111 -40.35 -8.01 2.28
C ASN A 111 -39.83 -6.83 3.11
N SER A 112 -39.08 -5.91 2.49
CA SER A 112 -38.53 -4.73 3.17
C SER A 112 -39.56 -3.75 3.75
N ARG A 113 -40.85 -3.91 3.39
CA ARG A 113 -41.97 -3.11 3.91
C ARG A 113 -42.71 -3.79 5.05
N SER A 114 -42.40 -5.05 5.37
CA SER A 114 -43.04 -5.73 6.50
C SER A 114 -42.54 -5.14 7.82
N GLU A 115 -43.41 -5.16 8.83
CA GLU A 115 -43.04 -4.71 10.17
C GLU A 115 -41.91 -5.57 10.75
N LYS A 116 -41.93 -6.89 10.53
CA LYS A 116 -40.86 -7.81 10.94
C LYS A 116 -39.51 -7.46 10.32
N HIS A 117 -39.44 -7.18 9.00
CA HIS A 117 -38.19 -6.78 8.37
C HIS A 117 -37.68 -5.46 8.95
N GLN A 118 -38.55 -4.45 9.06
CA GLN A 118 -38.14 -3.15 9.59
C GLN A 118 -37.66 -3.23 11.04
N ASN A 119 -38.38 -3.95 11.91
CA ASN A 119 -37.98 -4.14 13.31
C ASN A 119 -36.67 -4.93 13.41
N PHE A 120 -36.50 -5.98 12.58
CA PHE A 120 -35.26 -6.73 12.53
C PHE A 120 -34.06 -5.89 12.04
N SER A 121 -34.22 -5.13 10.95
CA SER A 121 -33.16 -4.25 10.44
C SER A 121 -32.75 -3.19 11.46
N LYS A 122 -33.71 -2.63 12.21
CA LYS A 122 -33.43 -1.66 13.30
C LYS A 122 -32.57 -2.24 14.42
N MET A 123 -32.53 -3.56 14.62
CA MET A 123 -31.63 -4.18 15.63
C MET A 123 -30.13 -4.03 15.26
N PHE A 124 -29.81 -3.70 14.01
CA PHE A 124 -28.43 -3.60 13.51
C PHE A 124 -28.05 -2.18 13.06
N LEU A 125 -29.02 -1.27 13.01
CA LEU A 125 -28.81 0.13 12.65
C LEU A 125 -28.77 0.93 13.95
N ASN A 126 -27.55 1.25 14.41
CA ASN A 126 -27.34 2.23 15.48
C ASN A 126 -27.61 3.65 14.98
#